data_AF-A0A6B1CNE5-F1
#
_entry.id   AF-A0A6B1CNE5-F1
#
_cell.length_a   1.000
_cell.length_b   1.000
_cell.length_c   1.000
_cell.angle_alpha   90.00
_cell.angle_beta   90.00
_cell.angle_gamma   90.00
#
_symmetry.space_group_name_H-M   'P 1'
#
loop_
_entity.id
_entity.type
_entity.pdbx_description
1 polymer ?
#
loop_
_entity_poly.entity_id
_entity_poly.type
_entity_poly.pdbx_seq_one_letter_code
_entity_poly.pdbx_strand_id
1 'polypeptide(L)' 'MATKLPTRLFVTGTDTGVGKSYVGALLTVGLEASYWKPVQSGADADADWVRRVTGLPAERVLPETYRLRAPLSPHEAARR' A
#
# COMPACT_ATOMS: atom_id res chain seq x y z
N MET A 1 20.65 -21.84 -0.54
CA MET A 1 20.71 -20.89 -1.67
C MET A 1 19.76 -19.75 -1.34
N ALA A 2 20.22 -18.51 -1.22
CA ALA A 2 19.31 -17.39 -0.99
C ALA A 2 18.61 -17.05 -2.32
N THR A 3 17.28 -17.16 -2.34
CA THR A 3 16.48 -16.79 -3.51
C THR A 3 16.55 -15.28 -3.68
N LYS A 4 17.01 -14.81 -4.84
CA LYS A 4 17.07 -13.38 -5.14
C LYS A 4 15.64 -12.88 -5.43
N LEU A 5 15.09 -12.07 -4.54
CA LEU A 5 13.79 -11.43 -4.75
C LEU A 5 13.89 -10.33 -5.82
N PRO A 6 12.80 -10.05 -6.56
CA PRO A 6 12.76 -8.92 -7.46
C PRO A 6 12.85 -7.60 -6.68
N THR A 7 13.35 -6.56 -7.34
CA THR A 7 13.53 -5.22 -6.76
C THR A 7 12.20 -4.48 -6.54
N ARG A 8 11.10 -4.99 -7.10
CA ARG A 8 9.74 -4.47 -6.93
C ARG A 8 8.79 -5.63 -6.68
N LEU A 9 7.92 -5.47 -5.68
CA LEU A 9 6.89 -6.43 -5.33
C LEU A 9 5.53 -5.75 -5.44
N PHE A 10 4.56 -6.45 -6.02
CA PHE A 10 3.18 -6.01 -6.06
C PHE A 10 2.33 -6.93 -5.19
N VAL A 11 1.72 -6.36 -4.15
CA VAL A 11 0.82 -7.09 -3.24
C VAL A 11 -0.61 -6.89 -3.72
N THR A 12 -1.23 -7.98 -4.18
CA THR A 12 -2.63 -8.02 -4.60
C THR A 12 -3.45 -8.92 -3.68
N GLY A 13 -4.77 -8.83 -3.75
CA GLY A 13 -5.69 -9.65 -2.95
C GLY A 13 -7.12 -9.45 -3.43
N THR A 14 -7.96 -10.45 -3.16
CA THR A 14 -9.33 -10.56 -3.71
C THR A 14 -10.29 -9.55 -3.12
N ASP A 15 -10.16 -9.27 -1.82
CA ASP A 15 -11.16 -8.50 -1.07
C ASP A 15 -10.55 -7.29 -0.37
N THR A 16 -11.40 -6.31 -0.06
CA THR A 16 -11.08 -5.25 0.90
C THR A 16 -10.94 -5.86 2.30
N GLY A 17 -9.97 -5.40 3.10
CA GLY A 17 -9.78 -5.92 4.45
C GLY A 17 -9.03 -7.27 4.56
N VAL A 18 -8.74 -7.96 3.45
CA VAL A 18 -8.05 -9.26 3.45
C VAL A 18 -6.58 -9.22 3.96
N GLY A 19 -6.07 -8.04 4.33
CA GLY A 19 -4.72 -7.91 4.92
C GLY A 19 -3.62 -7.47 3.97
N LYS A 20 -3.94 -6.97 2.77
CA LYS A 20 -2.93 -6.47 1.80
C LYS A 20 -1.98 -5.43 2.41
N SER A 21 -2.51 -4.45 3.13
CA SER A 21 -1.72 -3.39 3.77
C SER A 21 -0.80 -3.94 4.87
N TYR A 22 -1.25 -4.95 5.61
CA TYR A 22 -0.44 -5.65 6.62
C TYR A 22 0.73 -6.40 5.99
N VAL A 23 0.48 -7.18 4.93
CA VAL A 23 1.55 -7.89 4.19
C VAL A 23 2.52 -6.89 3.57
N GLY A 24 2.01 -5.80 2.99
CA GLY A 24 2.82 -4.70 2.46
C GLY A 24 3.73 -4.09 3.53
N ALA A 25 3.22 -3.81 4.73
CA ALA A 25 4.00 -3.31 5.85
C ALA A 25 5.10 -4.30 6.27
N LEU A 26 4.77 -5.59 6.40
CA LEU A 26 5.72 -6.64 6.77
C LEU A 26 6.88 -6.76 5.77
N LEU A 27 6.56 -6.78 4.47
CA LEU A 27 7.56 -6.81 3.41
C LEU A 27 8.41 -5.53 3.41
N THR A 28 7.79 -4.38 3.65
CA THR A 28 8.49 -3.09 3.70
C THR A 28 9.53 -3.05 4.82
N VAL A 29 9.17 -3.53 6.02
CA VAL A 29 10.09 -3.62 7.15
C VAL A 29 11.18 -4.67 6.89
N GLY A 30 10.79 -5.89 6.54
CA GLY A 30 11.73 -7.02 6.41
C GLY A 30 12.70 -6.92 5.25
N LEU A 31 12.36 -6.16 4.19
CA LEU A 31 13.20 -5.96 3.02
C LEU A 31 13.83 -4.56 2.96
N GLU A 32 13.66 -3.75 4.00
CA GLU A 32 14.10 -2.35 4.03
C GLU A 32 13.61 -1.51 2.82
N ALA A 33 12.43 -1.85 2.29
CA ALA A 33 11.88 -1.26 1.08
C ALA A 33 11.08 0.03 1.35
N SER A 34 10.61 0.70 0.29
CA SER A 34 9.60 1.76 0.40
C SER A 34 8.21 1.19 0.17
N TYR A 35 7.22 1.68 0.91
CA TYR A 35 5.81 1.36 0.70
C TYR A 35 5.19 2.35 -0.28
N TRP A 36 4.37 1.86 -1.20
CA TRP A 36 3.61 2.72 -2.10
C TRP A 36 2.25 2.12 -2.41
N LYS A 37 1.20 2.93 -2.23
CA LYS A 37 -0.14 2.66 -2.72
C LYS A 37 -0.49 3.72 -3.78
N PRO A 38 -0.36 3.43 -5.07
CA PRO A 38 -0.52 4.45 -6.11
C PRO A 38 -1.94 5.04 -6.16
N VAL A 39 -2.94 4.22 -5.84
CA VAL A 39 -4.35 4.61 -5.89
C VAL A 39 -5.03 4.27 -4.58
N GLN A 40 -5.50 5.29 -3.88
CA GLN A 40 -6.41 5.18 -2.74
C GLN A 40 -7.82 5.49 -3.19
N SER A 41 -8.78 4.66 -2.81
CA SER A 41 -10.21 4.95 -2.95
C SER A 41 -10.90 4.91 -1.58
N GLY A 42 -11.81 5.83 -1.34
CA GLY A 42 -12.42 6.02 -0.03
C GLY A 42 -11.54 6.82 0.94
N ALA A 43 -12.03 6.96 2.17
CA ALA A 43 -11.38 7.74 3.23
C ALA A 43 -10.28 6.97 3.97
N ASP A 44 -10.09 5.68 3.70
CA ASP A 44 -9.05 4.88 4.33
C ASP A 44 -7.67 5.43 3.95
N ALA A 45 -6.79 5.61 4.93
CA ALA A 45 -5.43 6.08 4.70
C ALA A 45 -4.46 4.92 4.98
N ASP A 46 -4.41 3.95 4.05
CA ASP A 46 -3.52 2.80 4.18
C ASP A 46 -2.06 3.23 4.38
N ALA A 47 -1.61 4.26 3.68
CA ALA A 47 -0.27 4.83 3.84
C ALA A 47 -0.03 5.35 5.28
N ASP A 48 -1.00 6.05 5.86
CA ASP A 48 -0.91 6.53 7.25
C ASP A 48 -0.92 5.38 8.26
N TRP A 49 -1.75 4.36 8.02
CA TRP A 49 -1.77 3.17 8.85
C TRP A 49 -0.43 2.44 8.78
N VAL A 50 0.12 2.20 7.57
CA VAL A 50 1.43 1.56 7.37
C VAL A 50 2.53 2.36 8.05
N ARG A 51 2.58 3.69 7.87
CA ARG A 51 3.58 4.55 8.51
C ARG A 51 3.54 4.41 10.04
N ARG A 52 2.34 4.46 10.62
CA ARG A 52 2.15 4.36 12.08
C ARG A 52 2.57 3.00 12.63
N VAL A 53 2.18 1.89 11.99
CA VAL A 53 2.47 0.54 12.53
C VAL A 53 3.91 0.11 12.30
N THR A 54 4.56 0.64 11.27
CA THR A 54 5.96 0.30 10.95
C THR A 54 6.97 1.24 11.59
N GLY A 55 6.55 2.44 12.02
CA GLY A 55 7.47 3.48 12.52
C GLY A 55 8.41 4.02 11.44
N LEU A 56 8.11 3.78 10.16
CA LEU A 56 8.96 4.20 9.06
C LEU A 56 9.01 5.72 8.90
N PRO A 57 10.15 6.26 8.46
CA PRO A 57 10.27 7.67 8.14
C PRO A 57 9.35 8.00 6.94
N ALA A 58 8.84 9.23 6.89
CA ALA A 58 7.81 9.62 5.92
C ALA A 58 8.28 9.43 4.47
N GLU A 59 9.58 9.56 4.21
CA GLU A 59 10.21 9.41 2.91
C GLU A 59 10.15 7.97 2.38
N ARG A 60 9.95 6.98 3.28
CA ARG A 60 9.79 5.55 2.92
C ARG A 60 8.33 5.15 2.68
N VAL A 61 7.38 6.05 2.91
CA VAL A 61 5.96 5.83 2.60
C VAL A 61 5.59 6.82 1.51
N LEU A 62 5.68 6.37 0.26
CA LEU A 62 5.51 7.22 -0.90
C LEU A 62 4.06 7.70 -1.02
N PRO A 63 3.83 8.98 -1.38
CA PRO A 63 2.49 9.54 -1.48
C PRO A 63 1.67 8.83 -2.57
N GLU A 64 0.36 8.73 -2.35
CA GLU A 64 -0.54 8.21 -3.36
C GLU A 64 -0.59 9.16 -4.57
N THR A 65 -0.63 8.60 -5.77
CA THR A 65 -0.77 9.39 -7.00
C THR A 65 -2.20 9.87 -7.17
N TYR A 66 -3.16 9.01 -6.81
CA TYR A 66 -4.59 9.31 -6.89
C TYR A 66 -5.27 8.99 -5.56
N ARG A 67 -6.01 9.96 -5.02
CA ARG A 67 -6.84 9.81 -3.82
C ARG A 67 -8.30 10.08 -4.18
N LEU A 68 -9.03 9.02 -4.47
CA LEU A 68 -10.41 9.03 -4.91
C LEU A 68 -11.35 8.99 -3.69
N ARG A 69 -12.38 9.83 -3.67
CA ARG A 69 -13.26 9.96 -2.49
C ARG A 69 -14.24 8.81 -2.33
N ALA A 70 -14.73 8.25 -3.44
CA ALA A 70 -15.74 7.19 -3.39
C ALA A 70 -15.12 5.87 -2.87
N PRO A 71 -15.73 5.19 -1.89
CA PRO A 71 -15.27 3.91 -1.37
C PRO A 71 -15.66 2.75 -2.32
N LEU A 72 -15.21 2.84 -3.56
CA LEU A 72 -15.48 1.88 -4.63
C LEU A 72 -14.16 1.38 -5.22
N SER A 73 -14.24 0.44 -6.16
CA SER A 73 -13.05 0.06 -6.94
C SER A 73 -12.46 1.30 -7.61
N PRO A 74 -11.12 1.41 -7.76
CA PRO A 74 -10.49 2.59 -8.35
C PRO A 74 -11.09 3.03 -9.70
N HIS A 75 -11.41 2.07 -10.56
CA HIS A 75 -12.01 2.34 -11.87
C HIS A 75 -13.40 2.98 -11.76
N GLU A 76 -14.22 2.50 -10.82
CA GLU A 76 -15.56 3.05 -10.60
C GLU A 76 -15.50 4.38 -9.84
N ALA A 77 -14.61 4.48 -8.85
CA ALA A 77 -14.39 5.71 -8.08
C ALA A 77 -13.86 6.85 -8.95
N ALA A 78 -13.13 6.56 -10.03
CA ALA A 78 -12.63 7.56 -10.98
C ALA A 78 -13.69 8.04 -12.00
N ARG A 79 -14.84 7.36 -12.10
CA ARG A 79 -15.96 7.75 -12.98
C ARG A 79 -16.94 8.72 -12.32
N ARG A 80 -16.75 9.03 -11.04
CA ARG A 80 -17.59 9.91 -10.22
C ARG A 80 -16.85 11.18 -9.86
#